data_AF-A0A1C3KH84-F1
#
_entry.id   AF-A0A1C3KH84-F1
#
_cell.length_a   1.000
_cell.length_b   1.000
_cell.length_c   1.000
_cell.angle_alpha   90.00
_cell.angle_beta   90.00
_cell.angle_gamma   90.00
#
_symmetry.space_group_name_H-M   'P 1'
#
loop_
_entity.id
_entity.type
_entity.pdbx_description
1 polymer ?
#
loop_
_entity_poly.entity_id
_entity_poly.type
_entity_poly.pdbx_seq_one_letter_code
_entity_poly.pdbx_strand_id
1 'polypeptide(L)'
;MQKTYDFSLNLPSRKLYENLYWGKYKADEYKKCDSLANSFRKYNDIDDFCMDIRGNLKNFHSLKIDSTFKDYTCQFLNIWIHYHLSAKKIEYSDVFTYINSYFLEFYDSTNQCTYNFYSVPEVDFEKLKTLFDYALDYSYINYYVNQYPCTKANEEYINKRRSIYEQFNRECISSNTKIYCNPLKSLISAHYKNDKLLDLKCKTVIDSSSSRDQGHLDGSSFQTGELGSEPLGQGRDSTFGNVHQTGLGVQSELAEATPPLVDSNIIMSLLFPLIGIVPLFILYKFTPFGSWINSFIPRKRKILSKIDSEMSDEFIEDALEHENIYPGERHHINYHPA
;
A
#
# COMPACT_ATOMS: atom_id res chain seq x y z
N MET A 1 14.29 -23.91 21.46
CA MET A 1 14.00 -23.16 20.21
C MET A 1 13.13 -21.97 20.54
N GLN A 2 13.68 -20.77 20.43
CA GLN A 2 12.90 -19.54 20.56
C GLN A 2 12.21 -19.32 19.21
N LYS A 3 10.86 -19.41 19.15
CA LYS A 3 10.13 -19.06 17.93
C LYS A 3 10.41 -17.58 17.65
N THR A 4 11.11 -17.29 16.56
CA THR A 4 11.19 -15.94 16.00
C THR A 4 9.81 -15.60 15.46
N TYR A 5 8.97 -15.03 16.32
CA TYR A 5 7.72 -14.44 15.88
C TYR A 5 8.05 -13.27 14.95
N ASP A 6 7.33 -13.19 13.84
CA ASP A 6 7.45 -12.11 12.87
C ASP A 6 6.10 -11.39 12.84
N PHE A 7 6.11 -10.07 13.03
CA PHE A 7 4.87 -9.31 13.14
C PHE A 7 4.22 -9.10 11.76
N SER A 8 4.98 -9.23 10.66
CA SER A 8 4.50 -8.94 9.29
C SER A 8 3.35 -9.84 8.85
N LEU A 9 3.27 -11.06 9.38
CA LEU A 9 2.19 -12.01 9.14
C LEU A 9 0.88 -11.63 9.85
N ASN A 10 0.92 -10.73 10.83
CA ASN A 10 -0.18 -10.45 11.75
C ASN A 10 -0.70 -9.01 11.71
N LEU A 11 -0.17 -8.19 10.80
CA LEU A 11 -0.51 -6.78 10.62
C LEU A 11 -2.02 -6.54 10.47
N PRO A 12 -2.60 -5.58 11.23
CA PRO A 12 -3.97 -5.11 11.05
C PRO A 12 -4.34 -4.75 9.60
N SER A 13 -3.45 -4.08 8.87
CA SER A 13 -3.65 -3.69 7.46
C SER A 13 -3.83 -4.90 6.55
N ARG A 14 -2.99 -5.92 6.70
CA ARG A 14 -3.10 -7.20 5.98
C ARG A 14 -4.44 -7.87 6.25
N LYS A 15 -4.83 -8.00 7.53
CA LYS A 15 -6.10 -8.60 7.93
C LYS A 15 -7.31 -7.83 7.41
N LEU A 16 -7.23 -6.50 7.34
CA LEU A 16 -8.27 -5.67 6.74
C LEU A 16 -8.47 -6.04 5.26
N TYR A 17 -7.42 -5.99 4.45
CA TYR A 17 -7.52 -6.29 3.01
C TYR A 17 -7.93 -7.74 2.73
N GLU A 18 -7.49 -8.71 3.54
CA GLU A 18 -7.95 -10.11 3.46
C GLU A 18 -9.46 -10.25 3.73
N ASN A 19 -10.08 -9.38 4.54
CA ASN A 19 -11.54 -9.40 4.76
C ASN A 19 -12.36 -8.72 3.65
N LEU A 20 -11.74 -7.97 2.72
CA LEU A 20 -12.46 -7.28 1.65
C LEU A 20 -12.81 -8.19 0.45
N TYR A 21 -12.24 -9.39 0.36
CA TYR A 21 -12.66 -10.41 -0.63
C TYR A 21 -13.91 -11.20 -0.22
N TRP A 22 -14.58 -10.82 0.88
CA TRP A 22 -15.70 -11.59 1.45
C TRP A 22 -17.03 -10.85 1.32
N GLY A 23 -17.36 -10.39 0.11
CA GLY A 23 -18.74 -10.07 -0.20
C GLY A 23 -19.63 -11.31 -0.07
N LYS A 24 -20.77 -11.16 0.60
CA LYS A 24 -21.77 -12.24 0.72
C LYS A 24 -22.81 -12.10 -0.38
N TYR A 25 -22.75 -12.98 -1.38
CA TYR A 25 -23.51 -12.83 -2.62
C TYR A 25 -24.81 -13.62 -2.67
N LYS A 26 -25.69 -13.16 -3.57
CA LYS A 26 -26.72 -13.98 -4.20
C LYS A 26 -26.45 -13.99 -5.71
N ALA A 27 -26.83 -15.07 -6.39
CA ALA A 27 -26.49 -15.29 -7.80
C ALA A 27 -27.09 -14.23 -8.76
N ASP A 28 -28.15 -13.52 -8.36
CA ASP A 28 -28.76 -12.44 -9.14
C ASP A 28 -27.91 -11.18 -9.23
N GLU A 29 -26.93 -10.99 -8.33
CA GLU A 29 -26.07 -9.80 -8.35
C GLU A 29 -24.95 -9.86 -9.41
N TYR A 30 -24.54 -11.06 -9.85
CA TYR A 30 -23.50 -11.24 -10.89
C TYR A 30 -23.85 -10.52 -12.21
N LYS A 31 -25.13 -10.47 -12.58
CA LYS A 31 -25.60 -9.76 -13.78
C LYS A 31 -25.29 -8.26 -13.78
N LYS A 32 -25.03 -7.66 -12.62
CA LYS A 32 -24.60 -6.26 -12.50
C LYS A 32 -23.10 -6.07 -12.83
N CYS A 33 -22.35 -7.16 -12.90
CA CYS A 33 -20.94 -7.19 -13.29
C CYS A 33 -20.72 -7.52 -14.77
N ASP A 34 -21.71 -8.09 -15.47
CA ASP A 34 -21.67 -8.42 -16.91
C ASP A 34 -21.07 -7.30 -17.77
N SER A 35 -21.40 -6.03 -17.51
CA SER A 35 -20.92 -4.90 -18.31
C SER A 35 -19.41 -4.67 -18.19
N LEU A 36 -18.86 -4.83 -16.97
CA LEU A 36 -17.42 -4.78 -16.74
C LEU A 36 -16.75 -6.03 -17.32
N ALA A 37 -17.26 -7.22 -16.98
CA ALA A 37 -16.71 -8.49 -17.45
C ALA A 37 -16.65 -8.58 -18.98
N ASN A 38 -17.69 -8.11 -19.69
CA ASN A 38 -17.69 -8.08 -21.15
C ASN A 38 -16.69 -7.09 -21.76
N SER A 39 -16.38 -5.99 -21.06
CA SER A 39 -15.40 -4.99 -21.51
C SER A 39 -13.96 -5.40 -21.20
N PHE A 40 -13.78 -6.22 -20.16
CA PHE A 40 -12.49 -6.59 -19.58
C PHE A 40 -12.21 -8.11 -19.63
N ARG A 41 -12.83 -8.84 -20.58
CA ARG A 41 -12.77 -10.32 -20.71
C ARG A 41 -11.38 -10.96 -20.69
N LYS A 42 -10.32 -10.21 -21.01
CA LYS A 42 -8.92 -10.68 -20.96
C LYS A 42 -8.36 -10.80 -19.53
N TYR A 43 -9.08 -10.30 -18.53
CA TYR A 43 -8.70 -10.36 -17.12
C TYR A 43 -9.60 -11.38 -16.42
N ASN A 44 -9.01 -12.51 -16.04
CA ASN A 44 -9.70 -13.50 -15.21
C ASN A 44 -10.17 -12.86 -13.89
N ASP A 45 -11.27 -13.37 -13.33
CA ASP A 45 -11.85 -12.96 -12.04
C ASP A 45 -12.16 -11.45 -11.93
N ILE A 46 -12.47 -10.81 -13.08
CA ILE A 46 -12.90 -9.40 -13.14
C ILE A 46 -14.36 -9.23 -12.70
N ASP A 47 -15.18 -10.27 -12.90
CA ASP A 47 -16.52 -10.43 -12.36
C ASP A 47 -16.47 -10.62 -10.84
N ASP A 48 -15.63 -11.51 -10.33
CA ASP A 48 -15.40 -11.68 -8.88
C ASP A 48 -14.91 -10.36 -8.23
N PHE A 49 -13.94 -9.67 -8.86
CA PHE A 49 -13.48 -8.36 -8.37
C PHE A 49 -14.61 -7.30 -8.37
N CYS A 50 -15.48 -7.30 -9.37
CA CYS A 50 -16.67 -6.45 -9.38
C CYS A 50 -17.63 -6.82 -8.24
N MET A 51 -17.84 -8.12 -8.01
CA MET A 51 -18.68 -8.60 -6.92
C MET A 51 -18.10 -8.19 -5.56
N ASP A 52 -16.78 -8.26 -5.35
CA ASP A 52 -16.11 -7.78 -4.13
C ASP A 52 -16.36 -6.30 -3.89
N ILE A 53 -16.15 -5.44 -4.89
CA ILE A 53 -16.43 -3.99 -4.77
C ILE A 53 -17.88 -3.77 -4.34
N ARG A 54 -18.83 -4.39 -5.05
CA ARG A 54 -20.26 -4.20 -4.82
C ARG A 54 -20.70 -4.77 -3.47
N GLY A 55 -20.15 -5.92 -3.07
CA GLY A 55 -20.38 -6.57 -1.79
C GLY A 55 -19.87 -5.73 -0.62
N ASN A 56 -18.69 -5.13 -0.75
CA ASN A 56 -18.13 -4.21 0.25
C ASN A 56 -18.96 -2.93 0.38
N LEU A 57 -19.37 -2.32 -0.74
CA LEU A 57 -20.21 -1.11 -0.73
C LEU A 57 -21.58 -1.38 -0.09
N LYS A 58 -22.21 -2.51 -0.43
CA LYS A 58 -23.49 -2.95 0.16
C LYS A 58 -23.40 -3.23 1.67
N ASN A 59 -22.25 -3.67 2.16
CA ASN A 59 -22.01 -4.01 3.57
C ASN A 59 -21.08 -3.00 4.27
N PHE A 60 -20.97 -1.76 3.76
CA PHE A 60 -19.95 -0.77 4.13
C PHE A 60 -19.83 -0.51 5.63
N HIS A 61 -20.96 -0.36 6.33
CA HIS A 61 -20.97 -0.15 7.78
C HIS A 61 -20.47 -1.38 8.56
N SER A 62 -20.65 -2.59 8.02
CA SER A 62 -20.21 -3.86 8.61
C SER A 62 -18.76 -4.23 8.31
N LEU A 63 -18.02 -3.43 7.54
CA LEU A 63 -16.60 -3.67 7.27
C LEU A 63 -15.78 -3.66 8.57
N LYS A 64 -14.96 -4.69 8.75
CA LYS A 64 -14.14 -4.98 9.94
C LYS A 64 -12.88 -4.12 9.98
N ILE A 65 -13.07 -2.83 10.21
CA ILE A 65 -12.01 -1.85 10.45
C ILE A 65 -11.97 -1.53 11.93
N ASP A 66 -10.76 -1.30 12.47
CA ASP A 66 -10.57 -0.82 13.85
C ASP A 66 -11.42 0.44 14.09
N SER A 67 -12.15 0.49 15.21
CA SER A 67 -13.08 1.58 15.52
C SER A 67 -12.41 2.96 15.54
N THR A 68 -11.12 3.02 15.86
CA THR A 68 -10.30 4.24 15.83
C THR A 68 -10.24 4.85 14.42
N PHE A 69 -10.31 4.03 13.38
CA PHE A 69 -10.15 4.41 11.98
C PHE A 69 -11.45 4.31 11.17
N LYS A 70 -12.62 4.21 11.82
CA LYS A 70 -13.90 3.97 11.13
C LYS A 70 -14.25 5.08 10.13
N ASP A 71 -13.88 6.33 10.41
CA ASP A 71 -14.09 7.47 9.50
C ASP A 71 -13.25 7.38 8.21
N TYR A 72 -12.22 6.52 8.19
CA TYR A 72 -11.35 6.28 7.03
C TYR A 72 -11.76 5.04 6.21
N THR A 73 -12.93 4.44 6.50
CA THR A 73 -13.45 3.25 5.80
C THR A 73 -13.47 3.43 4.27
N CYS A 74 -13.88 4.61 3.80
CA CYS A 74 -13.93 4.92 2.38
C CYS A 74 -12.54 4.91 1.74
N GLN A 75 -11.53 5.45 2.43
CA GLN A 75 -10.16 5.56 1.98
C GLN A 75 -9.49 4.18 1.92
N PHE A 76 -9.70 3.31 2.91
CA PHE A 76 -9.20 1.92 2.86
C PHE A 76 -9.81 1.12 1.72
N LEU A 77 -11.13 1.24 1.48
CA LEU A 77 -11.77 0.59 0.34
C LEU A 77 -11.21 1.11 -0.99
N ASN A 78 -11.04 2.42 -1.14
CA ASN A 78 -10.42 3.03 -2.32
C ASN A 78 -8.98 2.55 -2.55
N ILE A 79 -8.17 2.45 -1.49
CA ILE A 79 -6.80 1.93 -1.53
C ILE A 79 -6.78 0.47 -1.95
N TRP A 80 -7.69 -0.36 -1.44
CA TRP A 80 -7.83 -1.76 -1.83
C TRP A 80 -8.17 -1.89 -3.32
N ILE A 81 -9.20 -1.19 -3.80
CA ILE A 81 -9.60 -1.19 -5.22
C ILE A 81 -8.42 -0.76 -6.11
N HIS A 82 -7.73 0.32 -5.74
CA HIS A 82 -6.63 0.83 -6.55
C HIS A 82 -5.46 -0.17 -6.61
N TYR A 83 -5.06 -0.73 -5.46
CA TYR A 83 -4.02 -1.77 -5.39
C TYR A 83 -4.36 -3.00 -6.26
N HIS A 84 -5.62 -3.44 -6.27
CA HIS A 84 -6.06 -4.60 -7.06
C HIS A 84 -6.02 -4.39 -8.57
N LEU A 85 -6.33 -3.18 -9.03
CA LEU A 85 -6.25 -2.82 -10.45
C LEU A 85 -4.78 -2.70 -10.93
N SER A 86 -3.90 -2.07 -10.14
CA SER A 86 -2.44 -2.07 -10.40
C SER A 86 -1.90 -3.50 -10.51
N ALA A 87 -2.26 -4.39 -9.56
CA ALA A 87 -1.82 -5.78 -9.58
C ALA A 87 -2.27 -6.55 -10.84
N LYS A 88 -3.48 -6.27 -11.36
CA LYS A 88 -3.97 -6.81 -12.64
C LYS A 88 -3.48 -6.01 -13.87
N LYS A 89 -2.69 -4.95 -13.71
CA LYS A 89 -2.25 -4.01 -14.77
C LYS A 89 -3.43 -3.47 -15.59
N ILE A 90 -4.45 -3.00 -14.88
CA ILE A 90 -5.63 -2.35 -15.45
C ILE A 90 -5.49 -0.84 -15.21
N GLU A 91 -5.51 -0.05 -16.28
CA GLU A 91 -5.52 1.40 -16.19
C GLU A 91 -6.81 1.91 -15.52
N TYR A 92 -6.67 2.75 -14.50
CA TYR A 92 -7.80 3.26 -13.72
C TYR A 92 -8.81 4.04 -14.58
N SER A 93 -8.33 4.74 -15.61
CA SER A 93 -9.16 5.46 -16.59
C SER A 93 -10.19 4.58 -17.26
N ASP A 94 -9.81 3.33 -17.56
CA ASP A 94 -10.59 2.43 -18.39
C ASP A 94 -11.75 1.83 -17.59
N VAL A 95 -11.52 1.56 -16.30
CA VAL A 95 -12.52 1.02 -15.37
C VAL A 95 -13.29 2.10 -14.59
N PHE A 96 -12.82 3.35 -14.58
CA PHE A 96 -13.34 4.43 -13.74
C PHE A 96 -14.87 4.55 -13.80
N THR A 97 -15.45 4.57 -15.00
CA THR A 97 -16.91 4.71 -15.19
C THR A 97 -17.70 3.57 -14.53
N TYR A 98 -17.20 2.34 -14.61
CA TYR A 98 -17.83 1.17 -14.01
C TYR A 98 -17.77 1.23 -12.48
N ILE A 99 -16.57 1.43 -11.93
CA ILE A 99 -16.36 1.47 -10.48
C ILE A 99 -17.12 2.65 -9.88
N ASN A 100 -17.03 3.85 -10.47
CA ASN A 100 -17.77 5.01 -10.04
C ASN A 100 -19.30 4.79 -10.09
N SER A 101 -19.82 4.04 -11.07
CA SER A 101 -21.25 3.68 -11.09
C SER A 101 -21.68 2.82 -9.89
N TYR A 102 -20.79 1.95 -9.39
CA TYR A 102 -21.05 1.15 -8.20
C TYR A 102 -21.07 2.01 -6.93
N PHE A 103 -20.12 2.95 -6.79
CA PHE A 103 -20.14 3.90 -5.66
C PHE A 103 -21.39 4.79 -5.68
N LEU A 104 -21.82 5.23 -6.87
CA LEU A 104 -23.07 6.00 -7.02
C LEU A 104 -24.33 5.19 -6.67
N GLU A 105 -24.38 3.89 -6.96
CA GLU A 105 -25.50 3.00 -6.57
C GLU A 105 -25.65 2.91 -5.03
N PHE A 106 -24.55 3.03 -4.28
CA PHE A 106 -24.50 2.88 -2.82
C PHE A 106 -24.19 4.18 -2.07
N TYR A 107 -24.26 5.34 -2.72
CA TYR A 107 -23.77 6.63 -2.20
C TYR A 107 -24.36 6.98 -0.82
N ASP A 108 -25.68 6.98 -0.68
CA ASP A 108 -26.35 7.32 0.59
C ASP A 108 -26.05 6.29 1.70
N SER A 109 -25.95 5.00 1.34
CA SER A 109 -25.66 3.88 2.24
C SER A 109 -24.18 3.72 2.62
N THR A 110 -23.29 4.57 2.11
CA THR A 110 -21.84 4.49 2.32
C THR A 110 -21.28 5.76 2.97
N ASN A 111 -22.12 6.54 3.64
CA ASN A 111 -21.78 7.88 4.14
C ASN A 111 -21.22 8.79 3.03
N GLN A 112 -21.81 8.76 1.83
CA GLN A 112 -21.39 9.55 0.68
C GLN A 112 -19.96 9.22 0.19
N CYS A 113 -19.54 7.97 0.37
CA CYS A 113 -18.25 7.50 -0.11
C CYS A 113 -18.20 7.54 -1.65
N THR A 114 -17.12 8.09 -2.21
CA THR A 114 -16.88 8.19 -3.65
C THR A 114 -15.64 7.41 -4.06
N TYR A 115 -15.57 7.03 -5.34
CA TYR A 115 -14.36 6.44 -5.90
C TYR A 115 -13.32 7.54 -6.13
N ASN A 116 -12.27 7.52 -5.30
CA ASN A 116 -11.17 8.48 -5.27
C ASN A 116 -9.87 7.76 -5.60
N PHE A 117 -8.79 8.52 -5.82
CA PHE A 117 -7.45 8.04 -6.16
C PHE A 117 -7.28 7.44 -7.57
N TYR A 118 -8.32 7.36 -8.41
CA TYR A 118 -8.23 6.92 -9.81
C TYR A 118 -7.26 7.73 -10.70
N SER A 119 -6.84 8.92 -10.24
CA SER A 119 -5.91 9.83 -10.92
C SER A 119 -4.58 10.03 -10.17
N VAL A 120 -4.33 9.26 -9.10
CA VAL A 120 -3.08 9.35 -8.34
C VAL A 120 -1.97 8.62 -9.10
N PRO A 121 -0.81 9.27 -9.38
CA PRO A 121 0.34 8.60 -9.97
C PRO A 121 0.83 7.44 -9.08
N GLU A 122 1.27 6.33 -9.68
CA GLU A 122 1.65 5.10 -8.97
C GLU A 122 2.62 5.35 -7.79
N VAL A 123 3.69 6.13 -8.00
CA VAL A 123 4.67 6.50 -6.95
C VAL A 123 4.03 7.27 -5.79
N ASP A 124 3.03 8.11 -6.06
CA ASP A 124 2.29 8.86 -5.04
C ASP A 124 1.23 7.96 -4.35
N PHE A 125 0.71 6.95 -5.04
CA PHE A 125 -0.17 5.93 -4.47
C PHE A 125 0.58 4.97 -3.54
N GLU A 126 1.80 4.53 -3.90
CA GLU A 126 2.62 3.69 -3.03
C GLU A 126 2.88 4.38 -1.68
N LYS A 127 3.19 5.69 -1.69
CA LYS A 127 3.31 6.50 -0.47
C LYS A 127 2.00 6.55 0.32
N LEU A 128 0.88 6.83 -0.36
CA LEU A 128 -0.47 6.88 0.23
C LEU A 128 -0.80 5.58 0.96
N LYS A 129 -0.76 4.45 0.24
CA LYS A 129 -1.04 3.12 0.78
C LYS A 129 -0.12 2.79 1.94
N THR A 130 1.20 2.98 1.77
CA THR A 130 2.18 2.63 2.80
C THR A 130 1.95 3.39 4.11
N LEU A 131 1.51 4.65 4.07
CA LEU A 131 1.27 5.44 5.27
C LEU A 131 -0.13 5.21 5.88
N PHE A 132 -1.15 4.87 5.09
CA PHE A 132 -2.43 4.35 5.63
C PHE A 132 -2.24 3.01 6.34
N ASP A 133 -1.51 2.08 5.71
CA ASP A 133 -1.16 0.78 6.30
C ASP A 133 -0.35 0.98 7.59
N TYR A 134 0.67 1.85 7.56
CA TYR A 134 1.53 2.09 8.72
C TYR A 134 0.78 2.72 9.91
N ALA A 135 -0.14 3.65 9.65
CA ALA A 135 -1.00 4.22 10.68
C ALA A 135 -1.87 3.13 11.33
N LEU A 136 -2.55 2.32 10.53
CA LEU A 136 -3.41 1.23 11.02
C LEU A 136 -2.61 0.16 11.78
N ASP A 137 -1.40 -0.15 11.33
CA ASP A 137 -0.52 -1.14 11.96
C ASP A 137 0.20 -0.65 13.23
N TYR A 138 0.33 0.67 13.42
CA TYR A 138 1.22 1.27 14.42
C TYR A 138 1.00 0.71 15.83
N SER A 139 -0.26 0.59 16.27
CA SER A 139 -0.56 0.14 17.65
C SER A 139 -0.05 -1.28 17.90
N TYR A 140 -0.26 -2.16 16.92
CA TYR A 140 0.19 -3.55 16.97
C TYR A 140 1.72 -3.66 16.92
N ILE A 141 2.38 -2.95 16.00
CA ILE A 141 3.85 -2.98 15.91
C ILE A 141 4.49 -2.36 17.16
N ASN A 142 3.95 -1.24 17.66
CA ASN A 142 4.43 -0.61 18.89
C ASN A 142 4.29 -1.54 20.10
N TYR A 143 3.17 -2.26 20.25
CA TYR A 143 3.08 -3.30 21.27
C TYR A 143 4.16 -4.38 21.05
N TYR A 144 4.29 -4.90 19.82
CA TYR A 144 5.24 -5.97 19.50
C TYR A 144 6.69 -5.62 19.87
N VAL A 145 7.23 -4.49 19.38
CA VAL A 145 8.64 -4.09 19.58
C VAL A 145 8.97 -3.72 21.03
N ASN A 146 7.94 -3.55 21.88
CA ASN A 146 8.10 -3.35 23.31
C ASN A 146 8.16 -4.66 24.11
N GLN A 147 7.63 -5.76 23.57
CA GLN A 147 7.57 -7.08 24.24
C GLN A 147 8.55 -8.11 23.67
N TYR A 148 8.87 -8.02 22.38
CA TYR A 148 9.62 -9.03 21.65
C TYR A 148 10.77 -8.43 20.84
N PRO A 149 11.88 -9.16 20.67
CA PRO A 149 12.93 -8.77 19.75
C PRO A 149 12.44 -8.80 18.29
N CYS A 150 13.03 -7.93 17.47
CA CYS A 150 12.82 -7.88 16.04
C CYS A 150 13.70 -8.89 15.29
N THR A 151 13.21 -9.37 14.15
CA THR A 151 14.07 -9.84 13.05
C THR A 151 14.68 -8.63 12.32
N LYS A 152 15.70 -8.85 11.49
CA LYS A 152 16.20 -7.79 10.59
C LYS A 152 15.11 -7.28 9.63
N ALA A 153 14.26 -8.17 9.13
CA ALA A 153 13.11 -7.82 8.27
C ALA A 153 12.09 -6.93 8.99
N ASN A 154 11.83 -7.13 10.29
CA ASN A 154 10.98 -6.26 11.10
C ASN A 154 11.57 -4.84 11.21
N GLU A 155 12.89 -4.71 11.36
CA GLU A 155 13.55 -3.41 11.42
C GLU A 155 13.54 -2.68 10.06
N GLU A 156 13.89 -3.39 8.98
CA GLU A 156 13.79 -2.89 7.61
C GLU A 156 12.35 -2.47 7.26
N TYR A 157 11.34 -3.23 7.73
CA TYR A 157 9.94 -2.88 7.60
C TYR A 157 9.68 -1.49 8.19
N ILE A 158 9.98 -1.28 9.47
CA ILE A 158 9.72 -0.04 10.21
C ILE A 158 10.50 1.12 9.57
N ASN A 159 11.78 0.95 9.28
CA ASN A 159 12.64 2.00 8.74
C ASN A 159 12.17 2.48 7.36
N LYS A 160 11.68 1.58 6.47
CA LYS A 160 11.08 1.98 5.19
C LYS A 160 9.85 2.89 5.40
N ARG A 161 8.96 2.55 6.34
CA ARG A 161 7.73 3.32 6.61
C ARG A 161 8.05 4.69 7.21
N ARG A 162 9.03 4.76 8.12
CA ARG A 162 9.54 6.02 8.69
C ARG A 162 10.11 6.94 7.63
N SER A 163 10.98 6.42 6.74
CA SER A 163 11.55 7.22 5.65
C SER A 163 10.49 7.79 4.71
N ILE A 164 9.43 7.01 4.39
CA ILE A 164 8.28 7.49 3.61
C ILE A 164 7.48 8.55 4.39
N TYR A 165 7.33 8.43 5.70
CA TYR A 165 6.69 9.45 6.54
C TYR A 165 7.51 10.76 6.59
N GLU A 166 8.84 10.69 6.70
CA GLU A 166 9.71 11.88 6.58
C GLU A 166 9.58 12.54 5.21
N GLN A 167 9.47 11.75 4.14
CA GLN A 167 9.22 12.25 2.79
C GLN A 167 7.85 12.92 2.68
N PHE A 168 6.80 12.32 3.25
CA PHE A 168 5.48 12.95 3.36
C PHE A 168 5.56 14.29 4.12
N ASN A 169 6.26 14.35 5.25
CA ASN A 169 6.45 15.61 5.98
C ASN A 169 7.13 16.67 5.09
N ARG A 170 8.22 16.32 4.38
CA ARG A 170 8.90 17.27 3.47
C ARG A 170 8.02 17.73 2.30
N GLU A 171 7.33 16.81 1.62
CA GLU A 171 6.54 17.10 0.42
C GLU A 171 5.19 17.77 0.73
N CYS A 172 4.59 17.46 1.89
CA CYS A 172 3.25 17.90 2.24
C CYS A 172 3.19 19.02 3.29
N ILE A 173 4.22 19.31 4.10
CA ILE A 173 4.10 20.41 5.10
C ILE A 173 3.88 21.77 4.41
N SER A 174 4.67 22.08 3.38
CA SER A 174 4.62 23.36 2.65
C SER A 174 3.64 23.38 1.47
N SER A 175 3.06 22.24 1.09
CA SER A 175 2.24 22.13 -0.12
C SER A 175 1.09 21.11 0.01
N ASN A 176 -0.02 21.38 -0.66
CA ASN A 176 -1.11 20.43 -0.89
C ASN A 176 -1.23 20.02 -2.38
N THR A 177 -0.20 20.31 -3.21
CA THR A 177 -0.25 20.05 -4.66
C THR A 177 -0.31 18.57 -5.03
N LYS A 178 0.20 17.69 -4.17
CA LYS A 178 0.12 16.24 -4.36
C LYS A 178 -1.20 15.69 -3.82
N ILE A 179 -1.92 14.94 -4.66
CA ILE A 179 -3.26 14.39 -4.36
C ILE A 179 -3.26 13.58 -3.05
N TYR A 180 -2.17 12.86 -2.78
CA TYR A 180 -2.03 12.02 -1.59
C TYR A 180 -1.83 12.79 -0.26
N CYS A 181 -1.48 14.08 -0.30
CA CYS A 181 -1.21 14.87 0.92
C CYS A 181 -2.46 15.04 1.80
N ASN A 182 -3.60 15.42 1.22
CA ASN A 182 -4.82 15.73 1.96
C ASN A 182 -5.37 14.55 2.79
N PRO A 183 -5.58 13.33 2.23
CA PRO A 183 -6.08 12.19 3.00
C PRO A 183 -5.12 11.77 4.12
N LEU A 184 -3.80 11.83 3.88
CA LEU A 184 -2.80 11.53 4.91
C LEU A 184 -2.75 12.59 6.01
N LYS A 185 -2.80 13.89 5.67
CA LYS A 185 -2.87 14.97 6.67
C LYS A 185 -4.06 14.79 7.61
N SER A 186 -5.23 14.44 7.07
CA SER A 186 -6.41 14.10 7.88
C SER A 186 -6.11 12.97 8.87
N LEU A 187 -5.66 11.83 8.34
CA LEU A 187 -5.36 10.62 9.13
C LEU A 187 -4.33 10.87 10.24
N ILE A 188 -3.21 11.50 9.88
CA ILE A 188 -2.07 11.73 10.79
C ILE A 188 -2.42 12.76 11.85
N SER A 189 -3.09 13.88 11.49
CA SER A 189 -3.47 14.90 12.47
C SER A 189 -4.54 14.42 13.47
N ALA A 190 -5.40 13.49 13.05
CA ALA A 190 -6.41 12.86 13.91
C ALA A 190 -5.79 11.89 14.94
N HIS A 191 -4.81 11.07 14.54
CA HIS A 191 -4.35 9.92 15.34
C HIS A 191 -2.87 9.98 15.81
N TYR A 192 -2.00 10.71 15.11
CA TYR A 192 -0.54 10.65 15.28
C TYR A 192 0.10 12.04 15.33
N LYS A 193 -0.19 12.77 16.41
CA LYS A 193 0.46 14.05 16.72
C LYS A 193 1.93 13.86 17.12
N ASN A 194 2.70 14.96 17.05
CA ASN A 194 4.09 15.06 17.51
C ASN A 194 5.03 14.04 16.84
N ASP A 195 4.81 13.73 15.56
CA ASP A 195 5.62 12.79 14.76
C ASP A 195 5.82 11.41 15.41
N LYS A 196 4.87 10.96 16.23
CA LYS A 196 4.88 9.65 16.93
C LYS A 196 5.14 8.44 16.01
N LEU A 197 4.86 8.57 14.71
CA LEU A 197 5.19 7.56 13.68
C LEU A 197 6.70 7.42 13.43
N LEU A 198 7.52 8.41 13.79
CA LEU A 198 8.99 8.39 13.73
C LEU A 198 9.65 7.78 14.98
N ASP A 199 8.96 7.73 16.11
CA ASP A 199 9.52 7.19 17.37
C ASP A 199 9.66 5.66 17.36
N LEU A 200 8.89 4.99 16.51
CA LEU A 200 8.83 3.54 16.44
C LEU A 200 10.18 2.96 16.00
N LYS A 201 10.76 2.08 16.80
CA LYS A 201 12.01 1.38 16.47
C LYS A 201 12.08 0.05 17.20
N CYS A 202 12.84 -0.88 16.64
CA CYS A 202 13.20 -2.11 17.32
C CYS A 202 14.11 -1.79 18.52
N LYS A 203 13.78 -2.31 19.70
CA LYS A 203 14.64 -2.20 20.90
C LYS A 203 15.84 -3.14 20.85
N THR A 204 15.65 -4.30 20.23
CA THR A 204 16.64 -5.36 20.10
C THR A 204 16.36 -6.06 18.77
N VAL A 205 17.40 -6.36 18.02
CA VAL A 205 17.33 -7.10 16.76
C VAL A 205 18.11 -8.40 16.95
N ILE A 206 17.48 -9.54 16.72
CA ILE A 206 18.17 -10.82 16.64
C ILE A 206 18.73 -10.94 15.23
N ASP A 207 20.06 -10.99 15.13
CA ASP A 207 20.72 -11.45 13.91
C ASP A 207 20.78 -12.99 13.95
N SER A 208 20.24 -13.64 12.91
CA SER A 208 20.20 -15.10 12.80
C SER A 208 21.60 -15.73 12.70
N SER A 209 22.61 -14.91 12.42
CA SER A 209 24.03 -15.27 12.39
C SER A 209 24.61 -15.67 13.75
N SER A 210 24.06 -15.18 14.86
CA SER A 210 24.68 -15.27 16.20
C SER A 210 24.33 -16.53 17.00
N SER A 211 23.56 -17.46 16.45
CA SER A 211 23.17 -18.72 17.10
C SER A 211 24.26 -19.82 17.03
N ARG A 212 25.52 -19.45 17.33
CA ARG A 212 26.67 -20.36 17.49
C ARG A 212 27.47 -20.14 18.78
N ASP A 213 26.87 -19.60 19.83
CA ASP A 213 27.42 -19.77 21.19
C ASP A 213 26.86 -21.04 21.82
N GLN A 214 27.53 -22.15 21.54
CA GLN A 214 27.27 -23.43 22.18
C GLN A 214 27.98 -23.46 23.54
N GLY A 215 27.30 -22.92 24.55
CA GLY A 215 27.81 -22.85 25.92
C GLY A 215 28.24 -24.23 26.43
N HIS A 216 29.54 -24.39 26.67
CA HIS A 216 30.11 -25.57 27.29
C HIS A 216 30.31 -25.27 28.78
N LEU A 217 29.48 -25.89 29.62
CA LEU A 217 29.62 -25.84 31.08
C LEU A 217 30.21 -27.15 31.60
N ASP A 218 31.23 -26.98 32.44
CA ASP A 218 31.80 -27.90 33.43
C ASP A 218 32.27 -29.31 33.04
N GLY A 219 33.59 -29.48 33.15
CA GLY A 219 34.26 -30.74 33.48
C GLY A 219 35.48 -30.43 34.34
N SER A 220 35.45 -30.78 35.63
CA SER A 220 36.52 -30.40 36.58
C SER A 220 37.65 -31.42 36.64
N SER A 221 38.85 -30.92 36.98
CA SER A 221 39.94 -31.64 37.66
C SER A 221 40.43 -32.97 37.07
N PHE A 222 41.60 -32.93 36.41
CA PHE A 222 42.70 -33.85 36.76
C PHE A 222 44.05 -33.13 36.64
N GLN A 223 44.82 -33.09 37.73
CA GLN A 223 46.23 -32.69 37.71
C GLN A 223 47.12 -33.93 37.54
N THR A 224 48.17 -33.85 36.72
CA THR A 224 49.42 -34.62 36.88
C THR A 224 50.51 -34.09 35.95
N GLY A 225 51.74 -33.98 36.44
CA GLY A 225 52.96 -34.03 35.60
C GLY A 225 53.67 -32.70 35.31
N GLU A 226 54.61 -32.31 36.17
CA GLU A 226 55.80 -31.55 35.73
C GLU A 226 56.69 -32.44 34.85
N LEU A 227 57.21 -31.90 33.74
CA LEU A 227 58.64 -31.98 33.42
C LEU A 227 58.99 -30.91 32.36
N GLY A 228 60.05 -30.13 32.58
CA GLY A 228 60.44 -29.04 31.68
C GLY A 228 61.58 -29.40 30.72
N SER A 229 61.67 -28.68 29.59
CA SER A 229 62.91 -28.51 28.82
C SER A 229 62.79 -27.38 27.79
N GLU A 230 63.50 -26.27 28.01
CA GLU A 230 64.15 -25.48 26.95
C GLU A 230 65.51 -26.15 26.62
N PRO A 231 66.09 -26.06 25.39
CA PRO A 231 66.72 -24.79 24.94
C PRO A 231 66.86 -24.49 23.42
N LEU A 232 66.99 -23.19 23.12
CA LEU A 232 67.82 -22.49 22.09
C LEU A 232 67.86 -22.89 20.58
N GLY A 233 67.80 -21.86 19.72
CA GLY A 233 68.36 -21.79 18.35
C GLY A 233 67.56 -20.89 17.38
N GLN A 234 67.88 -19.59 17.20
CA GLN A 234 68.82 -19.02 16.20
C GLN A 234 68.39 -19.26 14.72
N GLY A 235 68.21 -18.29 13.82
CA GLY A 235 68.28 -16.80 13.85
C GLY A 235 68.17 -16.19 12.43
N ARG A 236 68.35 -14.85 12.31
CA ARG A 236 68.27 -13.97 11.09
C ARG A 236 66.84 -13.65 10.60
N ASP A 237 66.37 -12.40 10.46
CA ASP A 237 66.92 -11.07 10.09
C ASP A 237 66.96 -10.77 8.57
N SER A 238 66.10 -9.85 8.13
CA SER A 238 66.40 -8.79 7.15
C SER A 238 65.36 -7.67 7.23
N THR A 239 65.84 -6.43 7.32
CA THR A 239 65.08 -5.19 7.53
C THR A 239 65.06 -4.32 6.27
N PHE A 240 63.99 -3.57 5.98
CA PHE A 240 63.97 -2.26 5.28
C PHE A 240 62.49 -1.79 5.13
N GLY A 241 62.06 -0.56 5.46
CA GLY A 241 62.70 0.58 6.13
C GLY A 241 61.66 1.71 6.37
N ASN A 242 61.83 2.51 7.43
CA ASN A 242 60.96 3.66 7.78
C ASN A 242 61.53 5.00 7.25
N VAL A 243 60.66 5.99 7.00
CA VAL A 243 61.05 7.42 6.91
C VAL A 243 60.02 8.33 7.61
N HIS A 244 60.53 9.42 8.18
CA HIS A 244 59.88 10.42 9.05
C HIS A 244 60.44 11.82 8.67
N GLN A 245 59.87 12.98 9.00
CA GLN A 245 58.71 13.37 9.84
C GLN A 245 58.25 14.80 9.44
N THR A 246 57.15 15.32 10.03
CA THR A 246 56.82 16.78 10.16
C THR A 246 56.53 17.60 8.87
N GLY A 247 55.77 18.71 8.89
CA GLY A 247 54.98 19.38 9.94
C GLY A 247 54.58 20.83 9.55
N LEU A 248 53.60 21.44 10.27
CA LEU A 248 53.04 22.81 10.10
C LEU A 248 52.27 23.07 8.77
N GLY A 249 51.25 23.94 8.67
CA GLY A 249 50.51 24.75 9.66
C GLY A 249 50.06 26.12 9.09
N VAL A 250 48.97 26.70 9.63
CA VAL A 250 48.52 28.13 9.56
C VAL A 250 47.37 28.54 8.58
N GLN A 251 46.26 29.03 9.19
CA GLN A 251 45.20 30.01 8.79
C GLN A 251 44.41 29.82 7.47
N SER A 252 43.07 29.97 7.36
CA SER A 252 42.01 30.79 8.03
C SER A 252 41.79 32.18 7.42
N GLU A 253 40.69 32.37 6.69
CA GLU A 253 40.07 33.70 6.52
C GLU A 253 38.54 33.61 6.31
N LEU A 254 37.83 34.66 6.76
CA LEU A 254 36.38 34.79 6.83
C LEU A 254 35.97 36.00 5.97
N ALA A 255 34.94 35.86 5.14
CA ALA A 255 34.35 36.99 4.40
C ALA A 255 32.83 36.95 4.44
N GLU A 256 32.25 38.03 4.97
CA GLU A 256 30.82 38.28 5.14
C GLU A 256 30.33 39.18 4.00
N ALA A 257 29.16 38.91 3.41
CA ALA A 257 28.62 39.69 2.29
C ALA A 257 27.10 39.88 2.38
N THR A 258 26.70 41.13 2.62
CA THR A 258 25.31 41.61 2.71
C THR A 258 24.61 41.61 1.33
N PRO A 259 23.32 41.26 1.23
CA PRO A 259 22.57 41.39 -0.02
C PRO A 259 22.19 42.87 -0.32
N PRO A 260 22.12 43.28 -1.60
CA PRO A 260 21.74 44.65 -1.96
C PRO A 260 20.23 44.90 -1.84
N LEU A 261 19.88 46.12 -1.44
CA LEU A 261 18.51 46.65 -1.43
C LEU A 261 18.03 46.93 -2.87
N VAL A 262 16.73 46.71 -3.14
CA VAL A 262 16.11 46.98 -4.45
C VAL A 262 14.99 48.02 -4.28
N ASP A 263 15.03 49.08 -5.08
CA ASP A 263 14.13 50.23 -4.96
C ASP A 263 12.66 49.93 -5.29
N SER A 264 11.76 50.47 -4.48
CA SER A 264 10.33 50.08 -4.42
C SER A 264 9.43 50.70 -5.50
N ASN A 265 9.98 51.28 -6.56
CA ASN A 265 9.23 52.11 -7.52
C ASN A 265 8.85 51.41 -8.85
N ILE A 266 9.30 50.18 -9.08
CA ILE A 266 9.07 49.45 -10.35
C ILE A 266 7.82 48.55 -10.31
N ILE A 267 7.29 48.24 -9.12
CA ILE A 267 6.27 47.20 -8.92
C ILE A 267 4.85 47.63 -9.36
N MET A 268 4.54 48.94 -9.43
CA MET A 268 3.19 49.43 -9.75
C MET A 268 2.83 49.46 -11.24
N SER A 269 3.79 49.28 -12.16
CA SER A 269 3.51 49.35 -13.62
C SER A 269 3.02 48.03 -14.24
N LEU A 270 3.00 46.92 -13.50
CA LEU A 270 2.73 45.57 -14.03
C LEU A 270 1.32 45.02 -13.73
N LEU A 271 0.54 45.67 -12.88
CA LEU A 271 -0.75 45.15 -12.40
C LEU A 271 -1.99 45.66 -13.17
N PHE A 272 -1.83 46.63 -14.07
CA PHE A 272 -2.96 47.34 -14.67
C PHE A 272 -3.70 46.74 -15.90
N PRO A 273 -3.31 45.63 -16.55
CA PRO A 273 -4.12 45.06 -17.65
C PRO A 273 -5.18 44.04 -17.21
N LEU A 274 -5.13 43.52 -15.98
CA LEU A 274 -5.94 42.34 -15.58
C LEU A 274 -7.37 42.64 -15.10
N ILE A 275 -7.70 43.90 -14.80
CA ILE A 275 -9.01 44.27 -14.25
C ILE A 275 -10.14 44.15 -15.31
N GLY A 276 -9.81 44.24 -16.60
CA GLY A 276 -10.79 44.20 -17.70
C GLY A 276 -11.38 42.81 -18.03
N ILE A 277 -10.76 41.72 -17.59
CA ILE A 277 -11.14 40.34 -18.01
C ILE A 277 -12.15 39.71 -17.03
N VAL A 278 -12.08 40.07 -15.74
CA VAL A 278 -12.96 39.54 -14.69
C VAL A 278 -14.47 39.69 -14.97
N PRO A 279 -15.00 40.84 -15.45
CA PRO A 279 -16.44 40.99 -15.68
C PRO A 279 -16.97 40.10 -16.82
N LEU A 280 -16.14 39.75 -17.82
CA LEU A 280 -16.55 38.87 -18.93
C LEU A 280 -16.84 37.45 -18.46
N PHE A 281 -16.06 36.92 -17.50
CA PHE A 281 -16.29 35.61 -16.89
C PHE A 281 -17.61 35.53 -16.11
N ILE A 282 -18.00 36.64 -15.46
CA ILE A 282 -19.27 36.73 -14.74
C ILE A 282 -20.43 36.74 -15.75
N LEU A 283 -20.37 37.56 -16.79
CA LEU A 283 -21.41 37.64 -17.82
C LEU A 283 -21.58 36.34 -18.62
N TYR A 284 -20.49 35.61 -18.90
CA TYR A 284 -20.55 34.27 -19.48
C TYR A 284 -21.41 33.31 -18.64
N LYS A 285 -21.27 33.33 -17.31
CA LYS A 285 -22.04 32.48 -16.39
C LYS A 285 -23.53 32.83 -16.31
N PHE A 286 -23.92 34.05 -16.73
CA PHE A 286 -25.31 34.53 -16.71
C PHE A 286 -25.97 34.61 -18.10
N THR A 287 -25.30 34.19 -19.18
CA THR A 287 -25.89 34.21 -20.53
C THR A 287 -26.62 32.88 -20.82
N PRO A 288 -27.95 32.85 -20.99
CA PRO A 288 -28.72 31.60 -21.03
C PRO A 288 -28.79 30.97 -22.44
N PHE A 289 -27.65 30.54 -23.00
CA PHE A 289 -27.60 29.77 -24.26
C PHE A 289 -27.57 28.24 -24.09
N GLY A 290 -27.74 27.74 -22.86
CA GLY A 290 -27.69 26.32 -22.51
C GLY A 290 -28.84 25.43 -23.00
N SER A 291 -29.60 25.82 -24.02
CA SER A 291 -30.81 25.09 -24.49
C SER A 291 -30.73 24.57 -25.95
N TRP A 292 -29.62 24.81 -26.67
CA TRP A 292 -29.55 24.52 -28.12
C TRP A 292 -28.56 23.43 -28.57
N ILE A 293 -27.97 22.67 -27.63
CA ILE A 293 -26.99 21.60 -27.97
C ILE A 293 -27.63 20.20 -28.03
N ASN A 294 -28.84 20.00 -27.51
CA ASN A 294 -29.46 18.66 -27.41
C ASN A 294 -30.20 18.16 -28.68
N SER A 295 -29.87 18.70 -29.87
CA SER A 295 -30.59 18.42 -31.12
C SER A 295 -29.83 17.51 -32.11
N PHE A 296 -28.53 17.24 -31.88
CA PHE A 296 -27.63 16.69 -32.91
C PHE A 296 -27.11 15.26 -32.68
N ILE A 297 -27.83 14.42 -31.92
CA ILE A 297 -27.49 12.99 -31.77
C ILE A 297 -28.63 12.10 -32.31
N PRO A 298 -28.59 11.69 -33.60
CA PRO A 298 -29.54 10.73 -34.14
C PRO A 298 -29.24 9.30 -33.64
N ARG A 299 -30.17 8.73 -32.86
CA ARG A 299 -30.20 7.32 -32.45
C ARG A 299 -29.99 6.38 -33.66
N LYS A 300 -28.94 5.55 -33.65
CA LYS A 300 -28.86 4.37 -34.53
C LYS A 300 -29.60 3.17 -33.94
N ARG A 301 -30.14 2.34 -34.84
CA ARG A 301 -31.14 1.30 -34.55
C ARG A 301 -30.51 -0.01 -34.10
N LYS A 302 -31.30 -0.84 -33.42
CA LYS A 302 -31.01 -2.25 -33.13
C LYS A 302 -30.67 -3.00 -34.43
N ILE A 303 -29.65 -3.87 -34.38
CA ILE A 303 -29.53 -5.02 -35.29
C ILE A 303 -29.62 -6.27 -34.41
N LEU A 304 -30.38 -7.25 -34.89
CA LEU A 304 -30.80 -8.45 -34.18
C LEU A 304 -30.01 -9.66 -34.70
N SER A 305 -29.72 -10.59 -33.78
CA SER A 305 -29.13 -11.93 -33.95
C SER A 305 -29.25 -12.63 -35.31
N LYS A 306 -28.27 -13.48 -35.68
CA LYS A 306 -28.29 -14.96 -35.46
C LYS A 306 -27.06 -15.65 -36.11
N ILE A 307 -26.85 -16.92 -35.75
CA ILE A 307 -25.96 -17.97 -36.35
C ILE A 307 -24.57 -17.95 -35.71
N ASP A 308 -24.25 -18.82 -34.74
CA ASP A 308 -24.12 -20.31 -34.75
C ASP A 308 -22.95 -20.84 -35.58
N SER A 309 -21.90 -21.31 -34.88
CA SER A 309 -20.92 -22.28 -35.36
C SER A 309 -20.36 -23.04 -34.15
N GLU A 310 -20.76 -24.30 -34.01
CA GLU A 310 -20.18 -25.28 -33.08
C GLU A 310 -18.76 -25.69 -33.53
N MET A 311 -18.12 -26.61 -32.75
CA MET A 311 -16.91 -27.39 -33.08
C MET A 311 -15.57 -26.62 -32.88
N SER A 312 -14.55 -27.15 -32.18
CA SER A 312 -14.42 -28.33 -31.30
C SER A 312 -13.10 -28.26 -30.50
N ASP A 313 -12.86 -29.29 -29.68
CA ASP A 313 -11.55 -29.79 -29.18
C ASP A 313 -10.78 -28.89 -28.18
N GLU A 314 -10.70 -29.25 -26.90
CA GLU A 314 -10.02 -30.41 -26.28
C GLU A 314 -8.51 -30.19 -26.12
N PHE A 315 -8.08 -29.93 -24.87
CA PHE A 315 -6.72 -30.19 -24.40
C PHE A 315 -6.73 -30.49 -22.89
N ILE A 316 -6.90 -31.77 -22.59
CA ILE A 316 -6.21 -32.59 -21.55
C ILE A 316 -5.47 -31.76 -20.47
N GLU A 317 -5.91 -31.69 -19.21
CA GLU A 317 -5.99 -32.76 -18.18
C GLU A 317 -4.61 -33.19 -17.62
N ASP A 318 -4.41 -33.05 -16.31
CA ASP A 318 -3.94 -34.09 -15.36
C ASP A 318 -3.27 -33.49 -14.08
N ALA A 319 -3.37 -34.26 -12.99
CA ALA A 319 -2.69 -34.16 -11.70
C ALA A 319 -2.89 -32.88 -10.85
N LEU A 320 -3.33 -32.94 -9.59
CA LEU A 320 -3.19 -34.03 -8.60
C LEU A 320 -4.49 -34.29 -7.83
N GLU A 321 -4.88 -35.56 -7.75
CA GLU A 321 -5.90 -36.06 -6.83
C GLU A 321 -5.42 -36.00 -5.37
N HIS A 322 -6.34 -35.73 -4.44
CA HIS A 322 -6.30 -36.35 -3.12
C HIS A 322 -7.72 -36.78 -2.70
N GLU A 323 -7.90 -38.09 -2.73
CA GLU A 323 -9.11 -38.85 -2.38
C GLU A 323 -9.30 -38.94 -0.84
N ASN A 324 -10.46 -39.49 -0.41
CA ASN A 324 -10.83 -40.00 0.92
C ASN A 324 -11.58 -38.99 1.85
N ILE A 325 -12.72 -39.29 2.49
CA ILE A 325 -13.51 -40.53 2.67
C ILE A 325 -15.01 -40.17 2.90
N TYR A 326 -15.95 -40.99 2.41
CA TYR A 326 -17.38 -40.97 2.80
C TYR A 326 -17.64 -41.97 3.95
N PRO A 327 -18.69 -41.74 4.78
CA PRO A 327 -19.76 -42.75 4.80
C PRO A 327 -21.19 -42.17 4.99
N GLY A 328 -22.21 -42.83 4.43
CA GLY A 328 -23.61 -42.46 4.68
C GLY A 328 -24.66 -43.09 3.77
N GLU A 329 -24.81 -44.41 3.77
CA GLU A 329 -25.90 -45.12 3.07
C GLU A 329 -27.30 -44.68 3.56
N ARG A 330 -28.29 -44.55 2.65
CA ARG A 330 -29.73 -44.71 2.95
C ARG A 330 -30.56 -45.26 1.77
N HIS A 331 -30.78 -46.57 1.82
CA HIS A 331 -32.00 -47.34 1.50
C HIS A 331 -32.83 -47.12 0.21
N HIS A 332 -33.05 -48.24 -0.50
CA HIS A 332 -34.05 -48.44 -1.56
C HIS A 332 -35.49 -48.53 -1.04
N ILE A 333 -36.47 -47.95 -1.77
CA ILE A 333 -37.94 -48.20 -1.85
C ILE A 333 -38.43 -47.41 -3.11
N ASN A 334 -39.35 -47.80 -4.01
CA ASN A 334 -40.24 -48.98 -4.14
C ASN A 334 -40.44 -49.42 -5.63
N TYR A 335 -41.37 -50.34 -5.89
CA TYR A 335 -41.83 -50.87 -7.20
C TYR A 335 -42.97 -50.04 -7.87
N HIS A 336 -43.14 -50.19 -9.19
CA HIS A 336 -44.32 -49.73 -9.96
C HIS A 336 -45.31 -50.89 -10.22
N PRO A 337 -46.64 -50.66 -10.18
CA PRO A 337 -47.64 -51.63 -10.67
C PRO A 337 -48.32 -51.20 -11.99
N ALA A 338 -48.82 -52.21 -12.71
CA ALA A 338 -49.62 -52.19 -13.95
C ALA A 338 -48.87 -51.84 -15.25
#